data_AF-A0AAE0VSE0-F1
#
_entry.id   AF-A0AAE0VSE0-F1
#
_cell.length_a   1.000
_cell.length_b   1.000
_cell.length_c   1.000
_cell.angle_alpha   90.00
_cell.angle_beta   90.00
_cell.angle_gamma   90.00
#
_symmetry.space_group_name_H-M   'P 1'
#
loop_
_entity.id
_entity.type
_entity.pdbx_description
1 polymer ?
#
loop_
_entity_poly.entity_id
_entity_poly.type
_entity_poly.pdbx_seq_one_letter_code
_entity_poly.pdbx_strand_id
1 'polypeptide(L)'
;MRYYLAVSTNPGISYAKGVCDEGRRVSVVEAFGIFTTVSTAAHELGHNLGADHDEEDDAKACDPNDLFIMSPNETAFVRGKPYSRNPWMFSNCSVEAFKTTLPNKYV
;
A
#
# COMPACT_ATOMS: atom_id res chain seq x y z
N MET A 1 13.14 29.87 -10.54
CA MET A 1 12.45 28.82 -11.32
C MET A 1 11.28 28.33 -10.50
N ARG A 2 10.07 28.35 -11.04
CA ARG A 2 8.88 27.79 -10.39
C ARG A 2 8.73 26.37 -10.92
N TYR A 3 8.90 25.38 -10.06
CA TYR A 3 8.56 24.00 -10.38
C TYR A 3 7.07 23.83 -10.08
N TYR A 4 6.27 23.61 -11.11
CA TYR A 4 4.95 23.02 -10.94
C TYR A 4 5.18 21.53 -10.68
N LEU A 5 5.11 21.12 -9.42
CA LEU A 5 4.98 19.71 -9.07
C LEU A 5 3.63 19.26 -9.62
N ALA A 6 3.63 18.46 -10.68
CA ALA A 6 2.47 17.66 -11.01
C ALA A 6 2.25 16.73 -9.81
N VAL A 7 1.19 16.99 -9.03
CA VAL A 7 0.75 16.08 -7.97
C VAL A 7 0.34 14.80 -8.68
N SER A 8 1.21 13.79 -8.64
CA SER A 8 0.86 12.43 -9.04
C SER A 8 -0.34 12.02 -8.20
N THR A 9 -1.43 11.53 -8.81
CA THR A 9 -2.55 10.95 -8.08
C THR A 9 -2.15 9.68 -7.33
N ASN A 10 -0.94 9.16 -7.55
CA ASN A 10 -0.35 8.08 -6.78
C ASN A 10 0.93 8.55 -6.07
N PRO A 11 0.92 8.70 -4.72
CA PRO A 11 2.06 9.18 -3.94
C PRO A 11 3.20 8.16 -3.81
N GLY A 12 3.08 6.96 -4.38
CA GLY A 12 4.10 5.92 -4.33
C GLY A 12 4.09 4.97 -5.53
N ILE A 13 5.12 4.13 -5.62
CA ILE A 13 5.18 3.00 -6.55
C ILE A 13 6.07 1.88 -6.00
N SER A 14 5.70 0.64 -6.31
CA SER A 14 6.40 -0.57 -5.87
C SER A 14 6.33 -1.65 -6.94
N TYR A 15 7.32 -2.54 -6.96
CA TYR A 15 7.20 -3.80 -7.69
C TYR A 15 6.30 -4.76 -6.93
N ALA A 16 5.32 -5.37 -7.59
CA ALA A 16 4.51 -6.43 -7.00
C ALA A 16 5.35 -7.68 -6.70
N LYS A 17 5.17 -8.27 -5.50
CA LYS A 17 5.83 -9.53 -5.06
C LYS A 17 7.38 -9.48 -5.13
N GLY A 18 7.97 -8.29 -5.11
CA GLY A 18 9.40 -8.06 -5.37
C GLY A 18 10.34 -8.22 -4.18
N VAL A 19 9.82 -8.47 -2.96
CA VAL A 19 10.63 -8.40 -1.72
C VAL A 19 11.82 -9.37 -1.67
N CYS A 20 11.70 -10.53 -2.33
CA CYS A 20 12.75 -11.54 -2.42
C CYS A 20 13.49 -11.53 -3.76
N ASP A 21 13.06 -10.70 -4.71
CA ASP A 21 13.61 -10.63 -6.06
C ASP A 21 14.73 -9.57 -6.13
N GLU A 22 15.92 -10.01 -6.51
CA GLU A 22 17.04 -9.09 -6.72
C GLU A 22 16.69 -8.06 -7.80
N GLY A 23 16.92 -6.77 -7.49
CA GLY A 23 16.55 -5.65 -8.36
C GLY A 23 15.09 -5.20 -8.26
N ARG A 24 14.21 -5.93 -7.56
CA ARG A 24 12.79 -5.54 -7.36
C ARG A 24 12.39 -5.30 -5.91
N ARG A 25 13.28 -5.55 -4.95
CA ARG A 25 13.14 -5.26 -3.51
C ARG A 25 13.22 -3.76 -3.16
N VAL A 26 12.50 -2.93 -3.90
CA VAL A 26 12.51 -1.46 -3.76
C VAL A 26 11.12 -0.89 -4.00
N SER A 27 10.81 0.16 -3.25
CA SER A 27 9.64 1.01 -3.41
C SER A 27 10.06 2.47 -3.34
N VAL A 28 9.33 3.34 -4.01
CA VAL A 28 9.58 4.79 -4.05
C VAL A 28 8.34 5.52 -3.59
N VAL A 29 8.51 6.52 -2.73
CA VAL A 29 7.41 7.28 -2.12
C VAL A 29 7.71 8.77 -2.23
N GLU A 30 6.71 9.54 -2.65
CA GLU A 30 6.73 11.00 -2.59
C GLU A 30 6.42 11.47 -1.15
N ALA A 31 7.30 12.31 -0.61
CA ALA A 31 7.19 12.77 0.76
C ALA A 31 6.30 14.02 0.87
N PHE A 32 5.06 13.84 1.31
CA PHE A 32 4.11 14.91 1.65
C PHE A 32 4.12 15.30 3.15
N GLY A 33 4.87 14.58 3.99
CA GLY A 33 5.03 14.85 5.42
C GLY A 33 4.00 14.15 6.33
N ILE A 34 4.24 14.20 7.65
CA ILE A 34 3.36 13.64 8.70
C ILE A 34 3.02 12.14 8.45
N PHE A 35 1.75 11.75 8.59
CA PHE A 35 1.26 10.36 8.54
C PHE A 35 0.92 9.91 7.12
N THR A 36 0.77 10.82 6.16
CA THR A 36 0.45 10.45 4.77
C THR A 36 1.62 9.73 4.12
N THR A 37 2.86 10.23 4.28
CA THR A 37 4.07 9.55 3.81
C THR A 37 4.25 8.16 4.43
N VAL A 38 3.94 8.00 5.72
CA VAL A 38 4.03 6.69 6.39
C VAL A 38 2.97 5.73 5.85
N SER A 39 1.74 6.20 5.65
CA SER A 39 0.65 5.41 5.06
C SER A 39 0.99 4.94 3.65
N THR A 40 1.51 5.84 2.80
CA THR A 40 1.95 5.49 1.45
C THR A 40 3.12 4.51 1.48
N ALA A 41 4.11 4.73 2.33
CA ALA A 41 5.23 3.79 2.44
C ALA A 41 4.78 2.38 2.88
N ALA A 42 3.80 2.29 3.77
CA ALA A 42 3.21 1.01 4.15
C ALA A 42 2.44 0.35 2.99
N HIS A 43 1.70 1.13 2.20
CA HIS A 43 0.98 0.67 1.01
C HIS A 43 1.94 0.09 -0.04
N GLU A 44 2.99 0.83 -0.37
CA GLU A 44 3.98 0.37 -1.35
C GLU A 44 4.77 -0.86 -0.87
N LEU A 45 5.07 -0.93 0.42
CA LEU A 45 5.65 -2.13 1.01
C LEU A 45 4.69 -3.32 0.92
N GLY A 46 3.38 -3.10 1.09
CA GLY A 46 2.35 -4.12 0.89
C GLY A 46 2.37 -4.72 -0.51
N HIS A 47 2.45 -3.89 -1.56
CA HIS A 47 2.64 -4.38 -2.93
C HIS A 47 3.93 -5.20 -3.09
N ASN A 48 5.05 -4.77 -2.48
CA ASN A 48 6.31 -5.52 -2.56
C ASN A 48 6.25 -6.88 -1.85
N LEU A 49 5.49 -6.94 -0.76
CA LEU A 49 5.14 -8.15 -0.03
C LEU A 49 4.03 -8.97 -0.71
N GLY A 50 3.50 -8.49 -1.83
CA GLY A 50 2.65 -9.25 -2.74
C GLY A 50 1.15 -9.05 -2.60
N ALA A 51 0.70 -8.06 -1.83
CA ALA A 51 -0.71 -7.70 -1.77
C ALA A 51 -1.14 -6.88 -3.00
N ASP A 52 -2.28 -7.23 -3.55
CA ASP A 52 -3.03 -6.39 -4.49
C ASP A 52 -3.85 -5.35 -3.70
N HIS A 53 -4.48 -4.42 -4.40
CA HIS A 53 -5.44 -3.53 -3.77
C HIS A 53 -6.64 -4.34 -3.22
N ASP A 54 -7.19 -3.92 -2.09
CA ASP A 54 -8.45 -4.48 -1.59
C ASP A 54 -9.54 -4.23 -2.65
N GLU A 55 -10.13 -5.30 -3.21
CA GLU A 55 -11.08 -5.40 -4.35
C GLU A 55 -10.51 -5.95 -5.66
N GLU A 56 -9.19 -6.01 -5.81
CA GLU A 56 -8.52 -6.46 -7.02
C GLU A 56 -8.04 -7.90 -6.90
N ASP A 57 -7.97 -8.62 -8.02
CA ASP A 57 -7.32 -9.93 -8.17
C ASP A 57 -7.49 -10.90 -6.99
N ASP A 58 -6.41 -11.18 -6.25
CA ASP A 58 -6.39 -12.13 -5.12
C ASP A 58 -7.07 -11.56 -3.86
N ALA A 59 -7.41 -10.27 -3.86
CA ALA A 59 -8.03 -9.52 -2.77
C ALA A 59 -9.49 -9.08 -3.06
N LYS A 60 -10.17 -9.65 -4.07
CA LYS A 60 -11.59 -9.40 -4.39
C LYS A 60 -12.58 -9.60 -3.24
N ALA A 61 -12.19 -10.35 -2.21
CA ALA A 61 -13.03 -10.59 -1.03
C ALA A 61 -12.99 -9.44 -0.01
N CYS A 62 -12.04 -8.52 -0.12
CA CYS A 62 -11.89 -7.38 0.78
C CYS A 62 -12.57 -6.15 0.20
N ASP A 63 -13.42 -5.50 1.01
CA ASP A 63 -14.15 -4.29 0.60
C ASP A 63 -13.21 -3.07 0.67
N PRO A 64 -13.04 -2.31 -0.42
CA PRO A 64 -12.19 -1.11 -0.43
C PRO A 64 -12.66 -0.03 0.55
N ASN A 65 -13.95 -0.01 0.91
CA ASN A 65 -14.55 0.98 1.78
C ASN A 65 -14.28 0.70 3.26
N ASP A 66 -13.66 -0.44 3.58
CA ASP A 66 -13.13 -0.68 4.92
C ASP A 66 -11.83 0.10 5.17
N LEU A 67 -11.22 0.66 4.13
CA LEU A 67 -10.13 1.64 4.20
C LEU A 67 -8.91 1.12 4.99
N PHE A 68 -8.62 -0.18 4.88
CA PHE A 68 -7.33 -0.76 5.26
C PHE A 68 -6.22 -0.22 4.36
N ILE A 69 -4.95 -0.42 4.75
CA ILE A 69 -3.78 0.17 4.08
C ILE A 69 -3.77 -0.08 2.56
N MET A 70 -4.18 -1.26 2.09
CA MET A 70 -4.18 -1.62 0.67
C MET A 70 -5.46 -1.21 -0.07
N SER A 71 -6.37 -0.48 0.56
CA SER A 71 -7.49 0.11 -0.16
C SER A 71 -6.96 1.03 -1.26
N PRO A 72 -7.51 0.95 -2.49
CA PRO A 72 -7.17 1.86 -3.58
C PRO A 72 -7.80 3.25 -3.39
N ASN A 73 -8.71 3.37 -2.42
CA ASN A 73 -9.27 4.66 -2.00
C ASN A 73 -8.33 5.37 -1.02
N GLU A 74 -8.48 6.69 -0.89
CA GLU A 74 -7.68 7.48 0.06
C GLU A 74 -7.88 7.02 1.51
N THR A 75 -6.89 6.33 2.06
CA THR A 75 -6.80 5.92 3.48
C THR A 75 -6.18 7.02 4.36
N ALA A 76 -5.52 7.99 3.72
CA ALA A 76 -4.84 9.09 4.37
C ALA A 76 -5.80 10.03 5.10
N PHE A 77 -5.31 10.69 6.16
CA PHE A 77 -6.02 11.74 6.90
C PHE A 77 -6.28 12.96 6.01
N VAL A 78 -7.32 12.88 5.18
CA VAL A 78 -7.75 14.01 4.37
C VAL A 78 -8.61 14.92 5.24
N ARG A 79 -8.17 16.17 5.40
CA ARG A 79 -8.90 17.19 6.13
C ARG A 79 -10.33 17.30 5.56
N GLY A 80 -11.34 17.04 6.40
CA GLY A 80 -12.75 17.15 6.00
C GLY A 80 -13.40 15.86 5.51
N LYS A 81 -12.68 14.73 5.49
CA LYS A 81 -13.27 13.40 5.33
C LYS A 81 -13.38 12.66 6.67
N PRO A 82 -14.38 11.78 6.86
CA PRO A 82 -14.43 10.90 8.03
C PRO A 82 -13.11 10.13 8.18
N TYR A 83 -12.70 9.89 9.43
CA TYR A 83 -11.54 9.05 9.69
C TYR A 83 -11.71 7.70 9.00
N SER A 84 -10.64 7.22 8.33
CA SER A 84 -10.60 5.83 7.88
C SER A 84 -10.89 4.92 9.07
N ARG A 85 -11.63 3.83 8.81
CA ARG A 85 -11.98 2.84 9.84
C ARG A 85 -10.75 2.04 10.26
N ASN A 86 -9.81 1.82 9.35
CA ASN A 86 -8.66 0.93 9.56
C ASN A 86 -7.33 1.52 9.01
N PRO A 87 -6.95 2.77 9.33
CA PRO A 87 -5.87 3.50 8.64
C PRO A 87 -4.46 2.95 8.88
N TRP A 88 -4.30 2.04 9.84
CA TRP A 88 -3.00 1.47 10.24
C TRP A 88 -2.99 -0.06 10.23
N MET A 89 -3.98 -0.67 9.57
CA MET A 89 -4.10 -2.12 9.51
C MET A 89 -4.13 -2.58 8.07
N PHE A 90 -3.55 -3.75 7.83
CA PHE A 90 -3.73 -4.49 6.59
C PHE A 90 -5.00 -5.35 6.68
N SER A 91 -5.68 -5.55 5.56
CA SER A 91 -6.84 -6.44 5.47
C SER A 91 -6.42 -7.90 5.63
N ASN A 92 -7.37 -8.81 5.84
CA ASN A 92 -7.03 -10.24 5.84
C ASN A 92 -6.50 -10.71 4.47
N CYS A 93 -6.98 -10.14 3.35
CA CYS A 93 -6.51 -10.45 2.01
C CYS A 93 -5.02 -10.10 1.86
N SER A 94 -4.61 -8.91 2.28
CA SER A 94 -3.19 -8.52 2.24
C SER A 94 -2.34 -9.43 3.13
N VAL A 95 -2.80 -9.77 4.34
CA VAL A 95 -2.07 -10.65 5.26
C VAL A 95 -1.87 -12.05 4.67
N GLU A 96 -2.88 -12.61 4.00
CA GLU A 96 -2.72 -13.90 3.31
C GLU A 96 -1.74 -13.80 2.14
N ALA A 97 -1.80 -12.72 1.35
CA ALA A 97 -0.83 -12.48 0.27
C ALA A 97 0.62 -12.36 0.77
N PHE A 98 0.83 -11.76 1.94
CA PHE A 98 2.16 -11.69 2.57
C PHE A 98 2.66 -13.07 2.97
N LYS A 99 1.78 -13.92 3.52
CA LYS A 99 2.13 -15.29 3.92
C LYS A 99 2.50 -16.17 2.72
N THR A 100 1.86 -15.96 1.57
CA THR A 100 2.18 -16.73 0.35
C THR A 100 3.46 -16.25 -0.32
N THR A 101 3.71 -14.93 -0.30
CA THR A 101 4.88 -14.32 -0.96
C THR A 101 6.16 -14.50 -0.15
N LEU A 102 6.08 -14.40 1.18
CA LEU A 102 7.24 -14.62 2.03
C LEU A 102 7.58 -16.11 2.06
N PRO A 103 8.82 -16.51 1.76
CA PRO A 103 9.20 -17.91 1.78
C PRO A 103 9.00 -18.47 3.20
N ASN A 104 8.30 -19.60 3.30
CA ASN A 104 8.18 -20.36 4.54
C ASN A 104 9.59 -20.63 5.09
N LYS A 105 9.95 -20.02 6.23
CA LYS A 105 11.23 -20.23 6.92
C LYS A 105 11.34 -21.57 7.66
N TYR A 106 10.76 -22.63 7.09
CA TYR A 106 10.94 -24.01 7.55
C TYR A 106 11.52 -24.88 6.44
N VAL A 107 12.63 -24.42 5.86
CA VAL A 107 13.56 -25.27 5.08
C VAL A 107 14.81 -25.47 5.93
#